data_AF-A0A5D0D183-F1
#
_entry.id   AF-A0A5D0D183-F1
#
_cell.length_a   1.000
_cell.length_b   1.000
_cell.length_c   1.000
_cell.angle_alpha   90.00
_cell.angle_beta   90.00
_cell.angle_gamma   90.00
#
_symmetry.space_group_name_H-M   'P 1'
#
loop_
_entity.id
_entity.type
_entity.pdbx_description
1 polymer ?
#
loop_
_entity_poly.entity_id
_entity_poly.type
_entity_poly.pdbx_seq_one_letter_code
_entity_poly.pdbx_strand_id
1 'polypeptide(L)'
;MANQQKFDFDQAEGLKNKLQSEIAKIESDLKRMATMVEGVKSWWSGGSEEAFIANFQTTKGQVVTSLNKWIEDYKQLIGQIAEVKRQSDADLASKLKI
;
A
#
# COMPACT_ATOMS: atom_id res chain seq x y z
N MET A 1 19.68 -30.27 6.44
CA MET A 1 20.09 -28.89 6.70
C MET A 1 18.89 -28.13 7.23
N ALA A 2 18.86 -27.79 8.52
CA ALA A 2 17.80 -26.98 9.08
C ALA A 2 17.92 -25.58 8.49
N ASN A 3 17.01 -25.21 7.60
CA ASN A 3 16.91 -23.87 7.06
C ASN A 3 16.52 -22.98 8.25
N GLN A 4 17.50 -22.32 8.89
CA GLN A 4 17.23 -21.34 9.95
C GLN A 4 16.45 -20.19 9.32
N GLN A 5 15.13 -20.29 9.32
CA GLN A 5 14.24 -19.22 8.88
C GLN A 5 14.42 -18.05 9.86
N LYS A 6 15.23 -17.07 9.46
CA LYS A 6 15.32 -15.78 10.17
C LYS A 6 14.06 -14.98 9.83
N PHE A 7 13.02 -15.11 10.64
CA PHE A 7 11.88 -14.21 10.60
C PHE A 7 12.09 -13.11 11.64
N ASP A 8 12.11 -11.86 11.19
CA ASP A 8 12.28 -10.68 12.03
C ASP A 8 10.94 -9.94 12.09
N PHE A 9 10.27 -10.02 13.25
CA PHE A 9 8.95 -9.44 13.47
C PHE A 9 8.96 -7.92 13.40
N ASP A 10 10.04 -7.27 13.85
CA ASP A 10 10.16 -5.82 13.85
C ASP A 10 10.37 -5.31 12.42
N GLN A 11 11.15 -6.04 11.60
CA GLN A 11 11.27 -5.72 10.18
C GLN A 11 9.97 -5.94 9.43
N ALA A 12 9.21 -6.99 9.76
CA ALA A 12 7.90 -7.25 9.17
C ALA A 12 6.91 -6.10 9.46
N GLU A 13 6.86 -5.62 10.71
CA GLU A 13 6.02 -4.48 11.08
C GLU A 13 6.54 -3.17 10.47
N GLY A 14 7.86 -2.97 10.45
CA GLY A 14 8.50 -1.84 9.79
C GLY A 14 8.15 -1.76 8.30
N LEU A 15 8.06 -2.90 7.62
CA LEU A 15 7.65 -2.96 6.21
C LEU A 15 6.20 -2.48 6.01
N LYS A 16 5.25 -2.88 6.86
CA LYS A 16 3.85 -2.42 6.78
C LYS A 16 3.74 -0.90 6.86
N ASN A 17 4.48 -0.30 7.78
CA ASN A 17 4.50 1.15 7.96
C ASN A 17 5.14 1.88 6.78
N LYS A 18 6.25 1.34 6.25
CA LYS A 18 6.91 1.90 5.06
C LYS A 18 5.99 1.90 3.85
N LEU A 19 5.29 0.78 3.61
CA LEU A 19 4.32 0.66 2.52
C LEU A 19 3.22 1.73 2.62
N GLN A 20 2.65 1.93 3.81
CA GLN A 20 1.65 2.99 4.02
C GLN A 20 2.21 4.39 3.74
N SER A 21 3.46 4.66 4.16
CA SER A 21 4.09 5.96 3.92
C SER A 21 4.33 6.24 2.44
N GLU A 22 4.69 5.24 1.64
CA GLU A 22 4.89 5.43 0.20
C GLU A 22 3.56 5.72 -0.52
N ILE A 23 2.44 5.11 -0.13
CA ILE A 23 1.12 5.49 -0.66
C ILE A 23 0.80 6.94 -0.36
N ALA A 24 1.02 7.39 0.87
CA ALA A 24 0.71 8.77 1.23
C ALA A 24 1.47 9.78 0.34
N LYS A 25 2.69 9.44 -0.09
CA LYS A 25 3.46 10.24 -1.05
C LYS A 25 2.80 10.22 -2.44
N ILE A 26 2.45 9.03 -2.95
CA ILE A 26 1.77 8.90 -4.26
C ILE A 26 0.44 9.66 -4.26
N GLU A 27 -0.36 9.57 -3.19
CA GLU A 27 -1.60 10.33 -3.06
C GLU A 27 -1.36 11.85 -3.05
N SER A 28 -0.27 12.32 -2.42
CA SER A 28 0.14 13.72 -2.46
C SER A 28 0.49 14.15 -3.89
N ASP A 29 1.26 13.35 -4.62
CA ASP A 29 1.66 13.66 -5.98
C ASP A 29 0.46 13.65 -6.93
N LEU A 30 -0.46 12.71 -6.79
CA LEU A 30 -1.72 12.67 -7.53
C LEU A 30 -2.60 13.89 -7.26
N LYS A 31 -2.61 14.43 -6.03
CA LYS A 31 -3.30 15.68 -5.71
C LYS A 31 -2.65 16.87 -6.42
N ARG A 32 -1.31 16.95 -6.48
CA ARG A 32 -0.61 18.01 -7.22
C ARG A 32 -0.88 17.93 -8.71
N MET A 33 -0.87 16.72 -9.28
CA MET A 33 -1.23 16.50 -10.68
C MET A 33 -2.67 16.92 -10.98
N ALA A 34 -3.62 16.66 -10.05
CA ALA A 34 -4.99 17.12 -10.21
C ALA A 34 -5.08 18.65 -10.34
N THR A 35 -4.33 19.39 -9.52
CA THR A 35 -4.26 20.86 -9.62
C THR A 35 -3.67 21.32 -10.96
N MET A 36 -2.62 20.65 -11.45
CA MET A 36 -2.05 20.95 -12.78
C MET A 36 -3.04 20.70 -13.91
N VAL A 37 -3.78 19.58 -13.84
CA VAL A 37 -4.83 19.24 -14.80
C VAL A 37 -5.98 20.24 -14.76
N GLU A 38 -6.40 20.68 -13.57
CA GLU A 38 -7.42 21.73 -13.45
C GLU A 38 -6.93 23.09 -13.98
N GLY A 39 -5.62 23.32 -14.00
CA GLY A 39 -5.00 24.52 -14.56
C GLY A 39 -5.27 24.75 -16.05
N VAL A 40 -5.67 23.71 -16.80
CA VAL A 40 -6.04 23.85 -18.22
C VAL A 40 -7.22 24.79 -18.44
N LYS A 41 -8.09 24.97 -17.43
CA LYS A 41 -9.21 25.93 -17.43
C LYS A 41 -8.80 27.37 -17.75
N SER A 42 -7.52 27.71 -17.56
CA SER A 42 -7.00 29.05 -17.86
C SER A 42 -6.86 29.34 -19.36
N TRP A 43 -6.79 28.31 -20.21
CA TRP A 43 -6.59 28.46 -21.66
C TRP A 43 -7.46 27.51 -22.49
N TRP A 44 -8.27 26.66 -21.85
CA TRP A 44 -9.16 25.70 -22.48
C TRP A 44 -10.53 25.72 -21.78
N SER A 45 -11.60 25.76 -22.56
CA SER A 45 -12.98 25.76 -22.05
C SER A 45 -13.92 24.96 -22.95
N GLY A 46 -14.98 24.42 -22.37
CA GLY A 46 -16.06 23.72 -23.07
C GLY A 46 -16.11 22.25 -22.70
N GLY A 47 -17.09 21.51 -23.23
CA GLY A 47 -17.36 20.14 -22.78
C GLY A 47 -16.19 19.16 -22.92
N SER A 48 -15.24 19.40 -23.83
CA SER A 48 -14.02 18.58 -23.95
C SER A 48 -13.02 18.82 -22.82
N GLU A 49 -12.94 20.03 -22.28
CA GLU A 49 -12.12 20.37 -21.10
C GLU A 49 -12.71 19.70 -19.86
N GLU A 50 -14.03 19.86 -19.65
CA GLU A 50 -14.73 19.23 -18.53
C GLU A 50 -14.53 17.70 -18.54
N ALA A 51 -14.66 17.07 -19.70
CA ALA A 51 -14.45 15.63 -19.86
C ALA A 51 -12.99 15.21 -19.58
N PHE A 52 -12.01 16.00 -20.00
CA PHE A 52 -10.60 15.73 -19.72
C PHE A 52 -10.30 15.75 -18.22
N ILE A 53 -10.78 16.78 -17.51
CA ILE A 53 -10.61 16.89 -16.06
C ILE A 53 -11.36 15.76 -15.35
N ALA A 54 -12.61 15.49 -15.74
CA ALA A 54 -13.40 14.42 -15.14
C ALA A 54 -12.76 13.04 -15.31
N ASN A 55 -12.19 12.76 -16.49
CA ASN A 55 -11.44 11.53 -16.73
C ASN A 55 -10.23 11.42 -15.79
N PHE A 56 -9.45 12.49 -15.64
CA PHE A 56 -8.33 12.48 -14.71
C PHE A 56 -8.77 12.24 -13.26
N GLN A 57 -9.82 12.93 -12.79
CA GLN A 57 -10.33 12.75 -11.42
C GLN A 57 -10.81 11.31 -11.18
N THR A 58 -11.47 10.72 -12.17
CA THR A 58 -11.93 9.32 -12.13
C THR A 58 -10.75 8.36 -12.06
N THR A 59 -9.79 8.48 -12.98
CA THR A 59 -8.60 7.62 -13.01
C THR A 59 -7.77 7.77 -11.74
N LYS A 60 -7.60 9.00 -11.22
CA LYS A 60 -6.94 9.25 -9.93
C LYS A 60 -7.62 8.46 -8.81
N GLY A 61 -8.95 8.53 -8.71
CA GLY A 61 -9.71 7.80 -7.69
C GLY A 61 -9.53 6.29 -7.78
N GLN A 62 -9.51 5.76 -9.01
CA GLN A 62 -9.25 4.33 -9.25
C GLN A 62 -7.84 3.93 -8.81
N VAL A 63 -6.81 4.71 -9.16
CA VAL A 63 -5.42 4.45 -8.77
C VAL A 63 -5.27 4.44 -7.24
N VAL A 64 -5.82 5.45 -6.55
CA VAL A 64 -5.79 5.52 -5.08
C VAL A 64 -6.47 4.29 -4.45
N THR A 65 -7.63 3.90 -4.96
CA THR A 65 -8.36 2.74 -4.47
C THR A 65 -7.56 1.45 -4.67
N SER A 66 -6.99 1.24 -5.86
CA SER A 66 -6.19 0.06 -6.19
C SER A 66 -4.92 -0.03 -5.35
N LEU A 67 -4.21 1.09 -5.15
CA LEU A 67 -3.00 1.14 -4.33
C LEU A 67 -3.30 0.79 -2.88
N ASN A 68 -4.34 1.40 -2.30
CA ASN A 68 -4.74 1.13 -0.92
C ASN A 68 -5.16 -0.34 -0.74
N LYS A 69 -5.92 -0.91 -1.69
CA LYS A 69 -6.27 -2.33 -1.65
C LYS A 69 -5.03 -3.22 -1.70
N TRP A 70 -4.12 -2.95 -2.64
CA TRP A 70 -2.92 -3.75 -2.80
C TRP A 70 -2.07 -3.77 -1.52
N ILE A 71 -1.90 -2.63 -0.85
CA ILE A 71 -1.13 -2.58 0.40
C ILE A 71 -1.86 -3.23 1.57
N GLU A 72 -3.18 -3.10 1.65
CA GLU A 72 -3.95 -3.81 2.66
C GLU A 72 -3.80 -5.33 2.51
N ASP A 73 -3.88 -5.85 1.28
CA ASP A 73 -3.69 -7.27 0.99
C ASP A 73 -2.27 -7.73 1.44
N TYR A 74 -1.22 -6.92 1.20
CA TYR A 74 0.14 -7.24 1.65
C TYR A 74 0.33 -7.13 3.16
N LYS A 75 -0.29 -6.16 3.83
CA LYS A 75 -0.26 -6.05 5.29
C LYS A 75 -0.88 -7.28 5.95
N GLN A 76 -2.00 -7.76 5.40
CA GLN A 76 -2.66 -8.98 5.84
C GLN A 76 -1.76 -10.20 5.64
N LEU A 77 -1.14 -10.35 4.47
CA LEU A 77 -0.19 -11.43 4.21
C LEU A 77 0.99 -11.42 5.19
N ILE A 78 1.58 -10.25 5.45
CA ILE A 78 2.67 -10.11 6.44
C ILE A 78 2.18 -10.51 7.84
N GLY A 79 0.97 -10.10 8.22
CA GLY A 79 0.34 -10.49 9.48
C GLY A 79 0.12 -11.99 9.61
N GLN A 80 -0.39 -12.63 8.56
CA GLN A 80 -0.60 -14.08 8.52
C GLN A 80 0.72 -14.84 8.61
N ILE A 81 1.77 -14.40 7.89
CA ILE A 81 3.09 -15.01 7.97
C ILE A 81 3.66 -14.87 9.39
N ALA A 82 3.54 -13.69 10.01
CA ALA A 82 3.99 -13.48 11.37
C ALA A 82 3.27 -14.40 12.36
N GLU A 83 1.96 -14.55 12.23
CA GLU A 83 1.17 -15.43 13.09
C GLU A 83 1.57 -16.91 12.94
N VAL A 84 1.72 -17.39 11.70
CA VAL A 84 2.21 -18.75 11.43
C VAL A 84 3.60 -18.98 12.05
N LYS A 85 4.47 -17.98 12.02
CA LYS A 85 5.80 -18.07 12.64
C LYS A 85 5.73 -18.15 14.16
N ARG A 86 4.92 -17.31 14.82
CA ARG A 86 4.72 -17.39 16.28
C ARG A 86 4.19 -18.74 16.71
N GLN A 87 3.20 -19.28 16.00
CA GLN A 87 2.63 -20.59 16.31
C GLN A 87 3.67 -21.69 16.14
N SER A 88 4.44 -21.66 15.04
CA SER A 88 5.54 -22.61 14.82
C SER A 88 6.60 -22.55 15.93
N ASP A 89 6.96 -21.35 16.39
CA ASP A 89 7.95 -21.16 17.45
C ASP A 89 7.41 -21.64 18.82
N ALA A 90 6.12 -21.39 19.11
CA ALA A 90 5.46 -21.89 20.32
C ALA A 90 5.36 -23.43 20.33
N ASP A 91 5.04 -24.03 19.18
CA ASP A 91 5.00 -25.49 19.02
C ASP A 91 6.39 -26.11 19.19
N LEU A 92 7.44 -25.47 18.66
CA LEU A 92 8.82 -25.90 18.87
C LEU A 92 9.24 -25.79 20.34
N ALA A 93 8.94 -24.68 21.00
CA ALA A 93 9.23 -24.48 22.41
C ALA A 93 8.54 -25.53 23.30
N SER A 94 7.25 -25.81 23.05
CA SER A 94 6.50 -26.82 23.80
C SER A 94 7.04 -28.24 23.63
N LYS A 95 7.59 -28.57 22.45
CA LYS A 95 8.23 -29.86 22.16
C LYS A 95 9.62 -29.98 22.79
N LEU A 96 10.34 -28.88 22.97
CA LEU A 96 11.67 -28.86 23.56
C LEU A 96 11.66 -28.99 25.09
N LYS A 97 10.51 -28.84 25.76
CA LYS A 97 10.32 -28.96 27.22
C LYS A 97 11.53 -28.43 28.03
N ILE A 98 11.78 -27.13 27.87
CA ILE A 98 12.26 -26.24 28.93
C ILE A 98 11.03 -25.52 29.46
#